data_AF-A0A522DEY7-F1
#
_entry.id   AF-A0A522DEY7-F1
#
_cell.length_a   1.000
_cell.length_b   1.000
_cell.length_c   1.000
_cell.angle_alpha   90.00
_cell.angle_beta   90.00
_cell.angle_gamma   90.00
#
_symmetry.space_group_name_H-M   'P 1'
#
loop_
_entity.id
_entity.type
_entity.pdbx_description
1 polymer ?
#
loop_
_entity_poly.entity_id
_entity_poly.type
_entity_poly.pdbx_seq_one_letter_code
_entity_poly.pdbx_strand_id
1 'polypeptide(L)'
;MIAVLVIAFFIVANLYTEVLWYDQLGYLNVLTTQWASGAAMFAVGFIGMALPVWLSITVAFRARPVYAKLNSQLDRYQQVVEPLRRLAMFGIPVVLGIFGGISASSNWPMVLQWLNRTSFGQTDPQFGLDVSFYFYELPMYHAVLGFASAAVLLSALAALATSYLYGAVRFSGREVRISRSARVQFAATAAIFIALQAASIWFDQYTTLFTHGAGFVGTGAGYTEANASIPGRAILALIAGIVAILFVVTAIVGRWRLSVIGTALLLVSGLVLNGIYPWIVQRFQVDPSARTYEAQYIDRNIKASRVALI
;
A
#
# COMPACT_ATOMS: atom_id res chain seq x y z
N MET A 1 39.12 0.53 11.23
CA MET A 1 39.50 1.84 10.66
C MET A 1 39.94 1.72 9.20
N ILE A 2 40.92 0.87 8.87
CA ILE A 2 41.38 0.67 7.47
C ILE A 2 40.24 0.25 6.53
N ALA A 3 39.41 -0.73 6.92
CA ALA A 3 38.27 -1.16 6.10
C ALA A 3 37.28 -0.03 5.78
N VAL A 4 36.99 0.85 6.73
CA VAL A 4 36.09 2.00 6.52
C VAL A 4 36.71 3.00 5.55
N LEU A 5 38.01 3.26 5.67
CA LEU A 5 38.73 4.15 4.75
C LEU A 5 38.80 3.59 3.33
N VAL A 6 39.01 2.28 3.18
CA VAL A 6 38.99 1.62 1.87
C VAL A 6 37.61 1.72 1.23
N ILE A 7 36.54 1.43 1.98
CA ILE A 7 35.16 1.56 1.48
C ILE A 7 34.86 3.01 1.09
N ALA A 8 35.21 3.98 1.94
CA ALA A 8 34.99 5.40 1.65
C ALA A 8 35.76 5.85 0.40
N PHE A 9 37.01 5.41 0.23
CA PHE A 9 37.81 5.69 -0.96
C PHE A 9 37.12 5.17 -2.23
N PHE A 10 36.65 3.93 -2.25
CA PHE A 10 35.95 3.37 -3.41
C PHE A 10 34.63 4.09 -3.73
N ILE A 11 33.88 4.52 -2.71
CA ILE A 11 32.64 5.29 -2.91
C ILE A 11 32.96 6.65 -3.54
N VAL A 12 33.92 7.39 -2.97
CA VAL A 12 34.30 8.71 -3.48
C VAL A 12 34.89 8.62 -4.88
N ALA A 13 35.75 7.62 -5.14
CA ALA A 13 36.34 7.42 -6.46
C ALA A 13 35.27 7.12 -7.53
N ASN A 14 34.27 6.29 -7.22
CA ASN A 14 33.16 6.02 -8.13
C ASN A 14 32.33 7.29 -8.40
N LEU A 15 31.89 7.98 -7.35
CA LEU A 15 31.09 9.20 -7.48
C LEU A 15 31.82 10.29 -8.27
N TYR A 16 33.12 10.46 -8.02
CA TYR A 16 33.94 11.44 -8.73
C TYR A 16 34.09 11.08 -10.21
N THR A 17 34.29 9.79 -10.51
CA THR A 17 34.38 9.30 -11.89
C THR A 17 33.06 9.49 -12.64
N GLU A 18 31.93 9.20 -12.01
CA GLU A 18 30.60 9.45 -12.59
C GLU A 18 30.36 10.94 -12.87
N VAL A 19 30.69 11.82 -11.92
CA VAL A 19 30.52 13.27 -12.10
C VAL A 19 31.37 13.78 -13.27
N LEU A 20 32.66 13.39 -13.34
CA LEU A 20 33.53 13.76 -14.46
C LEU A 20 33.00 13.24 -15.79
N TRP A 21 32.47 12.02 -15.83
CA TRP A 21 31.92 11.42 -17.05
C TRP A 21 30.67 12.16 -17.53
N TYR A 22 29.73 12.46 -16.63
CA TYR A 22 28.52 13.21 -16.96
C TYR A 22 28.81 14.67 -17.35
N ASP A 23 29.81 15.29 -16.73
CA ASP A 23 30.26 16.64 -17.07
C ASP A 23 30.89 16.69 -18.47
N GLN A 24 31.74 15.71 -18.82
CA GLN A 24 32.33 15.59 -20.16
C GLN A 24 31.27 15.46 -21.27
N LEU A 25 30.13 14.84 -20.98
CA LEU A 25 29.04 14.68 -21.93
C LEU A 25 28.03 15.82 -21.89
N GLY A 26 28.18 16.80 -20.98
CA GLY A 26 27.25 17.91 -20.80
C GLY A 26 25.91 17.54 -20.14
N TYR A 27 25.79 16.32 -19.56
CA TYR A 27 24.57 15.81 -18.93
C TYR A 27 24.60 15.84 -17.40
N LEU A 28 25.44 16.69 -16.79
CA LEU A 28 25.55 16.85 -15.32
C LEU A 28 24.18 17.12 -14.65
N ASN A 29 23.27 17.82 -15.35
CA ASN A 29 21.92 18.07 -14.87
C ASN A 29 21.10 16.78 -14.64
N VAL A 30 21.34 15.72 -15.43
CA VAL A 30 20.65 14.43 -15.27
C VAL A 30 21.06 13.75 -13.97
N LEU A 31 22.36 13.72 -13.69
CA LEU A 31 22.92 13.11 -12.48
C LEU A 31 22.48 13.86 -11.21
N THR A 32 22.51 15.20 -11.23
CA THR A 32 22.02 16.01 -10.09
C THR A 32 20.51 15.85 -9.88
N THR A 33 19.73 15.77 -10.96
CA THR A 33 18.28 15.51 -10.87
C THR A 33 18.00 14.12 -10.30
N GLN A 34 18.76 13.10 -10.70
CA GLN A 34 18.66 11.74 -10.17
C GLN A 34 18.95 11.70 -8.66
N TRP A 35 20.05 12.31 -8.21
CA TRP A 35 20.41 12.36 -6.79
C TRP A 35 19.41 13.16 -5.97
N ALA A 36 19.01 14.34 -6.46
CA ALA A 36 18.03 15.19 -5.78
C ALA A 36 16.67 14.48 -5.66
N SER A 37 16.21 13.83 -6.73
CA SER A 37 14.93 13.08 -6.74
C SER A 37 15.00 11.85 -5.82
N GLY A 38 16.10 11.11 -5.86
CA GLY A 38 16.33 9.97 -4.96
C GLY A 38 16.34 10.39 -3.48
N ALA A 39 17.02 11.50 -3.16
CA ALA A 39 17.06 12.05 -1.80
C ALA A 39 15.69 12.60 -1.36
N ALA A 40 14.97 13.28 -2.24
CA ALA A 40 13.62 13.75 -1.98
C ALA A 40 12.66 12.59 -1.71
N MET A 41 12.72 11.53 -2.53
CA MET A 41 11.93 10.31 -2.34
C MET A 41 12.30 9.58 -1.06
N PHE A 42 13.60 9.54 -0.71
CA PHE A 42 14.02 9.01 0.58
C PHE A 42 13.40 9.79 1.74
N ALA A 43 13.43 11.12 1.70
CA ALA A 43 12.83 11.96 2.74
C ALA A 43 11.31 11.75 2.83
N VAL A 44 10.61 11.72 1.69
CA VAL A 44 9.17 11.47 1.62
C VAL A 44 8.83 10.08 2.18
N GLY A 45 9.54 9.04 1.77
CA GLY A 45 9.33 7.68 2.29
C GLY A 45 9.67 7.56 3.77
N PHE A 46 10.76 8.20 4.21
CA PHE A 46 11.14 8.22 5.62
C PHE A 46 10.05 8.85 6.48
N ILE A 47 9.58 10.04 6.10
CA ILE A 47 8.53 10.76 6.83
C ILE A 47 7.19 10.00 6.74
N GLY A 48 6.83 9.52 5.54
CA GLY A 48 5.59 8.80 5.28
C GLY A 48 5.47 7.47 6.04
N MET A 49 6.59 6.83 6.39
CA MET A 49 6.62 5.62 7.21
C MET A 49 6.83 5.93 8.71
N ALA A 50 7.75 6.82 9.04
CA ALA A 50 8.09 7.13 10.43
C ALA A 50 6.97 7.84 11.17
N LEU A 51 6.27 8.80 10.52
CA LEU A 51 5.22 9.58 11.19
C LEU A 51 4.03 8.72 11.62
N PRO A 52 3.39 7.88 10.77
CA PRO A 52 2.25 7.07 11.19
C PRO A 52 2.62 6.07 12.29
N VAL A 53 3.80 5.45 12.19
CA VAL A 53 4.28 4.51 13.21
C VAL A 53 4.53 5.22 14.53
N TRP A 54 5.21 6.37 14.52
CA TRP A 54 5.45 7.16 15.71
C TRP A 54 4.14 7.65 16.36
N LEU A 55 3.20 8.16 15.56
CA LEU A 55 1.86 8.54 16.03
C LEU A 55 1.15 7.36 16.69
N SER A 56 1.14 6.20 16.03
CA SER A 56 0.50 4.99 16.56
C SER A 56 1.10 4.57 17.91
N ILE A 57 2.42 4.58 18.03
CA ILE A 57 3.13 4.27 19.27
C ILE A 57 2.77 5.32 20.36
N THR A 58 2.79 6.62 20.04
CA THR A 58 2.48 7.68 21.01
C THR A 58 1.03 7.64 21.52
N VAL A 59 0.07 7.34 20.65
CA VAL A 59 -1.36 7.20 21.02
C VAL A 59 -1.55 5.97 21.90
N ALA A 60 -0.93 4.84 21.56
CA ALA A 60 -0.96 3.63 22.37
C ALA A 60 -0.37 3.87 23.77
N PHE A 61 0.66 4.72 23.87
CA PHE A 61 1.24 5.11 25.15
C PHE A 61 0.34 6.02 26.00
N ARG A 62 -0.32 7.01 25.39
CA ARG A 62 -1.25 7.90 26.10
C ARG A 62 -2.51 7.19 26.58
N ALA A 63 -2.87 6.06 25.97
CA ALA A 63 -4.01 5.21 26.32
C ALA A 63 -3.89 4.48 27.68
N ARG A 64 -2.82 4.67 28.45
CA ARG A 64 -2.66 4.07 29.78
C ARG A 64 -3.73 4.59 30.76
N PRO A 65 -4.57 3.72 31.36
CA PRO A 65 -5.32 4.12 32.54
C PRO A 65 -4.34 4.39 33.69
N VAL A 66 -4.37 5.61 34.22
CA VAL A 66 -3.50 6.13 35.30
C VAL A 66 -3.71 5.42 36.66
N TYR A 67 -4.60 4.42 36.74
CA TYR A 67 -4.88 3.68 37.98
C TYR A 67 -4.21 2.31 38.03
N ALA A 68 -2.89 2.33 38.23
CA ALA A 68 -2.16 1.22 38.84
C ALA A 68 -1.08 1.77 39.76
N LYS A 69 -1.45 2.70 40.66
CA LYS A 69 -0.71 2.87 41.91
C LYS A 69 -1.07 1.67 42.78
N LEU A 70 -0.27 0.62 42.79
CA LEU A 70 -0.19 -0.27 43.95
C LEU A 70 1.10 -1.11 43.86
N ASN A 71 2.02 -0.76 44.76
CA ASN A 71 3.19 -1.49 45.28
C ASN A 71 4.55 -0.85 44.97
N SER A 72 5.14 -0.31 46.03
CA SER A 72 6.45 0.34 46.20
C SER A 72 7.67 -0.55 45.90
N GLN A 73 7.47 -1.69 45.23
CA GLN A 73 8.54 -2.61 44.81
C GLN A 73 8.84 -2.54 43.30
N LEU A 74 8.02 -1.85 42.50
CA LEU A 74 8.24 -1.71 41.05
C LEU A 74 9.06 -0.48 40.61
N ASP A 75 9.38 0.45 41.52
CA ASP A 75 10.14 1.68 41.18
C ASP A 75 11.55 1.39 40.64
N ARG A 76 12.14 0.23 41.01
CA ARG A 76 13.48 -0.17 40.56
C ARG A 76 13.51 -0.90 39.22
N TYR A 77 12.38 -1.51 38.81
CA TYR A 77 12.23 -2.08 37.47
C TYR A 77 11.95 -1.00 36.41
N GLN A 78 11.35 0.13 36.78
CA GLN A 78 11.07 1.24 35.85
C GLN A 78 12.34 1.94 35.35
N GLN A 79 13.39 2.05 36.16
CA GLN A 79 14.64 2.74 35.79
C GLN A 79 15.48 1.99 34.74
N VAL A 80 15.37 0.66 34.63
CA VAL A 80 16.08 -0.13 33.61
C VAL A 80 15.29 -0.20 32.29
N VAL A 81 13.97 -0.04 32.36
CA VAL A 81 13.07 -0.10 31.18
C VAL A 81 12.90 1.27 30.52
N GLU A 82 13.07 2.39 31.23
CA GLU A 82 12.94 3.74 30.67
C GLU A 82 13.91 4.12 29.54
N PRO A 83 15.21 3.74 29.57
CA PRO A 83 16.12 3.98 28.45
C PRO A 83 15.70 3.16 27.21
N LEU A 84 15.36 1.89 27.42
CA LEU A 84 14.89 0.98 26.37
C LEU A 84 13.54 1.46 25.78
N ARG A 85 12.70 2.10 26.59
CA ARG A 85 11.43 2.71 26.20
C ARG A 85 11.64 3.91 25.28
N ARG A 86 12.56 4.82 25.61
CA ARG A 86 12.85 5.99 24.75
C ARG A 86 13.51 5.54 23.45
N LEU A 87 14.39 4.55 23.53
CA LEU A 87 15.03 3.93 22.37
C LEU A 87 14.02 3.20 21.47
N ALA A 88 13.05 2.47 22.02
CA ALA A 88 12.02 1.82 21.21
C ALA A 88 11.04 2.82 20.58
N MET A 89 10.67 3.88 21.30
CA MET A 89 9.71 4.89 20.83
C MET A 89 10.24 5.71 19.65
N PHE A 90 11.54 6.00 19.59
CA PHE A 90 12.15 6.72 18.46
C PHE A 90 12.90 5.79 17.51
N GLY A 91 13.54 4.74 18.01
CA GLY A 91 14.31 3.80 17.21
C GLY A 91 13.44 2.99 16.25
N ILE A 92 12.28 2.48 16.68
CA ILE A 92 11.41 1.69 15.78
C ILE A 92 10.91 2.55 14.60
N PRO A 93 10.31 3.75 14.81
CA PRO A 93 9.92 4.61 13.71
C PRO A 93 11.08 5.05 12.82
N VAL A 94 12.26 5.32 13.38
CA VAL A 94 13.43 5.72 12.59
C VAL A 94 13.92 4.57 11.73
N VAL A 95 14.03 3.36 12.28
CA VAL A 95 14.49 2.18 11.53
C VAL A 95 13.49 1.85 10.42
N LEU A 96 12.19 1.77 10.74
CA LEU A 96 11.16 1.54 9.72
C LEU A 96 11.11 2.69 8.71
N GLY A 97 11.30 3.93 9.16
CA GLY A 97 11.45 5.11 8.33
C GLY A 97 12.60 4.96 7.33
N ILE A 98 13.78 4.51 7.75
CA ILE A 98 14.93 4.28 6.86
C ILE A 98 14.56 3.24 5.80
N PHE A 99 13.94 2.11 6.17
CA PHE A 99 13.48 1.12 5.20
C PHE A 99 12.44 1.69 4.23
N GLY A 100 11.49 2.48 4.74
CA GLY A 100 10.49 3.18 3.93
C GLY A 100 11.12 4.19 2.96
N GLY A 101 12.11 4.95 3.42
CA GLY A 101 12.88 5.89 2.62
C GLY A 101 13.67 5.20 1.52
N ILE A 102 14.38 4.11 1.84
CA ILE A 102 15.11 3.30 0.83
C ILE A 102 14.12 2.76 -0.20
N SER A 103 13.00 2.19 0.24
CA SER A 103 11.98 1.65 -0.67
C SER A 103 11.31 2.72 -1.55
N ALA A 104 11.10 3.94 -1.04
CA ALA A 104 10.56 5.03 -1.85
C ALA A 104 11.61 5.58 -2.81
N SER A 105 12.88 5.65 -2.38
CA SER A 105 13.99 6.18 -3.18
C SER A 105 14.18 5.41 -4.48
N SER A 106 13.96 4.09 -4.52
CA SER A 106 14.06 3.29 -5.75
C SER A 106 12.98 3.62 -6.80
N ASN A 107 11.88 4.26 -6.39
CA ASN A 107 10.77 4.61 -7.27
C ASN A 107 10.89 6.04 -7.85
N TRP A 108 12.03 6.71 -7.66
CA TRP A 108 12.28 8.04 -8.22
C TRP A 108 12.00 8.17 -9.73
N PRO A 109 12.28 7.18 -10.61
CA PRO A 109 12.00 7.33 -12.04
C PRO A 109 10.50 7.36 -12.32
N MET A 110 9.72 6.55 -11.61
CA MET A 110 8.26 6.51 -11.74
C MET A 110 7.64 7.86 -11.36
N VAL A 111 8.09 8.46 -10.26
CA VAL A 111 7.59 9.77 -9.82
C VAL A 111 7.95 10.88 -10.80
N LEU A 112 9.18 10.88 -11.33
CA LEU A 112 9.57 11.86 -12.34
C LEU A 112 8.80 11.69 -13.66
N GLN A 113 8.53 10.46 -14.08
CA GLN A 113 7.70 10.18 -15.25
C GLN A 113 6.25 10.65 -15.04
N TRP A 114 5.71 10.48 -13.84
CA TRP A 114 4.39 11.00 -13.49
C TRP A 114 4.35 12.54 -13.45
N LEU A 115 5.38 13.20 -12.91
CA LEU A 115 5.47 14.66 -12.88
C LEU A 115 5.65 15.28 -14.28
N ASN A 116 6.38 14.59 -15.16
CA ASN A 116 6.66 15.02 -16.54
C ASN A 116 5.82 14.25 -17.56
N ARG A 117 4.64 13.77 -17.16
CA ARG A 117 3.75 12.97 -18.02
C ARG A 117 3.31 13.76 -19.24
N THR A 118 3.21 13.08 -20.37
CA THR A 118 2.66 13.62 -21.62
C THR A 118 1.50 12.76 -22.09
N SER A 119 0.52 13.38 -22.75
CA SER A 119 -0.61 12.66 -23.32
C SER A 119 -0.18 11.91 -24.58
N PHE A 120 -0.64 10.67 -24.76
CA PHE A 120 -0.43 9.92 -26.00
C PHE A 120 -1.44 10.32 -27.08
N GLY A 121 -2.56 10.94 -26.68
CA GLY A 121 -3.62 11.35 -27.61
C GLY A 121 -4.45 10.19 -28.14
N GLN A 122 -4.32 9.01 -27.53
CA GLN A 122 -5.06 7.80 -27.88
C GLN A 122 -5.82 7.32 -26.65
N THR A 123 -7.13 7.20 -26.79
CA THR A 123 -8.00 6.75 -25.70
C THR A 123 -8.27 5.25 -25.79
N ASP A 124 -8.33 4.60 -24.65
CA ASP A 124 -8.67 3.19 -24.57
C ASP A 124 -10.18 2.96 -24.88
N PRO A 125 -10.54 1.89 -25.62
CA PRO A 125 -11.95 1.64 -25.97
C PRO A 125 -12.85 1.17 -24.83
N GLN A 126 -12.32 0.90 -23.63
CA GLN A 126 -13.05 0.28 -22.52
C GLN A 126 -13.50 1.29 -21.46
N PHE A 127 -12.57 2.10 -20.96
CA PHE A 127 -12.79 3.16 -19.97
C PHE A 127 -12.73 4.57 -20.59
N GLY A 128 -12.26 4.71 -21.83
CA GLY A 128 -12.16 6.01 -22.50
C GLY A 128 -11.07 6.92 -21.93
N LEU A 129 -10.09 6.36 -21.23
CA LEU A 129 -8.96 7.06 -20.65
C LEU A 129 -7.79 7.11 -21.65
N ASP A 130 -7.01 8.18 -21.63
CA ASP A 130 -5.77 8.26 -22.43
C ASP A 130 -4.78 7.18 -21.97
N VAL A 131 -4.02 6.61 -22.89
CA VAL A 131 -3.00 5.59 -22.61
C VAL A 131 -1.97 6.09 -21.57
N SER A 132 -1.73 7.41 -21.51
CA SER A 132 -0.88 8.06 -20.49
C SER A 132 -1.28 7.73 -19.05
N PHE A 133 -2.58 7.51 -18.78
CA PHE A 133 -3.07 7.12 -17.47
C PHE A 133 -2.46 5.79 -17.00
N TYR A 134 -2.42 4.79 -17.88
CA TYR A 134 -1.96 3.44 -17.53
C TYR A 134 -0.45 3.34 -17.37
N PHE A 135 0.32 4.16 -18.08
CA PHE A 135 1.79 4.18 -17.99
C PHE A 135 2.32 5.04 -16.85
N TYR A 136 1.69 6.18 -16.57
CA TYR A 136 2.23 7.17 -15.63
C TYR A 136 1.43 7.26 -14.33
N GLU A 137 0.10 7.36 -14.41
CA GLU A 137 -0.74 7.64 -13.25
C GLU A 137 -1.04 6.38 -12.43
N LEU A 138 -1.44 5.32 -13.10
CA LEU A 138 -1.86 4.08 -12.45
C LEU A 138 -0.73 3.44 -11.63
N PRO A 139 0.52 3.31 -12.13
CA PRO A 139 1.62 2.79 -11.32
C PRO A 139 1.92 3.69 -10.10
N MET A 140 1.80 5.01 -10.26
CA MET A 140 1.98 5.96 -9.16
C MET A 140 0.89 5.79 -8.08
N TYR A 141 -0.38 5.65 -8.47
CA TYR A 141 -1.47 5.39 -7.51
C TYR A 141 -1.27 4.06 -6.77
N HIS A 142 -0.88 2.99 -7.47
CA HIS A 142 -0.57 1.71 -6.83
C HIS A 142 0.64 1.80 -5.88
N ALA A 143 1.69 2.52 -6.28
CA ALA A 143 2.86 2.72 -5.43
C ALA A 143 2.51 3.48 -4.14
N VAL A 144 1.74 4.57 -4.25
CA VAL A 144 1.28 5.36 -3.10
C VAL A 144 0.36 4.55 -2.20
N LEU A 145 -0.63 3.85 -2.76
CA LEU A 145 -1.57 3.03 -1.97
C LEU A 145 -0.87 1.86 -1.30
N GLY A 146 0.02 1.16 -2.01
CA GLY A 146 0.81 0.07 -1.45
C GLY A 146 1.73 0.54 -0.32
N PHE A 147 2.40 1.67 -0.51
CA PHE A 147 3.26 2.27 0.50
C PHE A 147 2.46 2.72 1.74
N ALA A 148 1.33 3.40 1.53
CA ALA A 148 0.44 3.83 2.61
C ALA A 148 -0.14 2.62 3.38
N SER A 149 -0.56 1.57 2.67
CA SER A 149 -1.05 0.32 3.27
C SER A 149 0.04 -0.34 4.12
N ALA A 150 1.27 -0.42 3.63
CA ALA A 150 2.40 -0.95 4.40
C ALA A 150 2.68 -0.12 5.66
N ALA A 151 2.66 1.22 5.55
CA ALA A 151 2.86 2.11 6.69
C ALA A 151 1.76 1.94 7.76
N VAL A 152 0.50 1.86 7.33
CA VAL A 152 -0.63 1.64 8.23
C VAL A 152 -0.57 0.26 8.88
N LEU A 153 -0.22 -0.79 8.14
CA LEU A 153 -0.05 -2.15 8.69
C LEU A 153 1.05 -2.19 9.74
N LEU A 154 2.22 -1.64 9.45
CA LEU A 154 3.32 -1.56 10.41
C LEU A 154 2.94 -0.73 11.64
N SER A 155 2.20 0.36 11.44
CA SER A 155 1.67 1.16 12.55
C SER A 155 0.66 0.37 13.41
N ALA A 156 -0.16 -0.49 12.80
CA ALA A 156 -1.11 -1.36 13.50
C ALA A 156 -0.39 -2.44 14.30
N LEU A 157 0.64 -3.06 13.73
CA LEU A 157 1.48 -4.04 14.41
C LEU A 157 2.24 -3.40 15.58
N ALA A 158 2.78 -2.19 15.40
CA ALA A 158 3.42 -1.44 16.46
C ALA A 158 2.42 -1.08 17.59
N ALA A 159 1.19 -0.66 17.25
CA ALA A 159 0.13 -0.44 18.24
C ALA A 159 -0.19 -1.72 19.02
N LEU A 160 -0.31 -2.84 18.31
CA LEU A 160 -0.65 -4.14 18.90
C LEU A 160 0.46 -4.60 19.85
N ALA A 161 1.71 -4.59 19.40
CA ALA A 161 2.87 -4.94 20.22
C ALA A 161 2.95 -4.06 21.47
N THR A 162 2.74 -2.75 21.32
CA THR A 162 2.72 -1.80 22.45
C THR A 162 1.56 -2.12 23.41
N SER A 163 0.36 -2.35 22.89
CA SER A 163 -0.82 -2.67 23.72
C SER A 163 -0.67 -3.97 24.50
N TYR A 164 0.01 -4.96 23.91
CA TYR A 164 0.30 -6.26 24.52
C TYR A 164 1.36 -6.13 25.61
N LEU A 165 2.50 -5.50 25.31
CA LEU A 165 3.62 -5.31 26.25
C LEU A 165 3.22 -4.48 27.48
N TYR A 166 2.29 -3.54 27.34
CA TYR A 166 1.85 -2.66 28.43
C TYR A 166 0.56 -3.09 29.12
N GLY A 167 0.02 -4.27 28.80
CA GLY A 167 -1.12 -4.87 29.51
C GLY A 167 -2.44 -4.10 29.32
N ALA A 168 -2.59 -3.37 28.21
CA ALA A 168 -3.85 -2.71 27.84
C ALA A 168 -4.93 -3.72 27.39
N VAL A 169 -4.51 -4.94 27.05
CA VAL A 169 -5.35 -6.11 26.85
C VAL A 169 -5.14 -7.04 28.04
N ARG A 170 -6.05 -7.03 29.01
CA ARG A 170 -6.06 -8.02 30.09
C ARG A 170 -7.07 -9.11 29.74
N PHE A 171 -6.59 -10.34 29.68
CA PHE A 171 -7.44 -11.52 29.65
C PHE A 171 -7.83 -11.85 31.09
N SER A 172 -9.07 -11.55 31.48
CA SER A 172 -9.62 -12.00 32.76
C SER A 172 -10.65 -13.09 32.46
N GLY A 173 -10.21 -14.35 32.47
CA GLY A 173 -11.04 -15.51 32.13
C GLY A 173 -11.61 -15.44 30.70
N ARG A 174 -12.94 -15.44 30.56
CA ARG A 174 -13.68 -15.33 29.27
C ARG A 174 -13.95 -13.89 28.83
N GLU A 175 -13.63 -12.88 29.64
CA GLU A 175 -13.86 -11.47 29.31
C GLU A 175 -12.56 -10.77 28.90
N VAL A 176 -12.49 -10.34 27.63
CA VAL A 176 -11.41 -9.48 27.13
C VAL A 176 -11.80 -8.03 27.38
N ARG A 177 -11.23 -7.40 28.43
CA ARG A 177 -11.45 -5.97 28.69
C ARG A 177 -10.39 -5.14 27.97
N ILE A 178 -10.77 -4.61 26.81
CA ILE A 178 -9.97 -3.66 26.01
C ILE A 178 -10.34 -2.23 26.47
N SER A 179 -9.32 -1.42 26.81
CA SER A 179 -9.53 -0.01 27.15
C SER A 179 -10.22 0.75 26.00
N ARG A 180 -11.04 1.76 26.32
CA ARG A 180 -11.75 2.55 25.32
C ARG A 180 -10.79 3.19 24.30
N SER A 181 -9.64 3.67 24.77
CA SER A 181 -8.62 4.30 23.91
C SER A 181 -7.94 3.30 22.97
N ALA A 182 -7.59 2.10 23.44
CA ALA A 182 -7.02 1.07 22.58
C ALA A 182 -8.03 0.61 21.52
N ARG A 183 -9.31 0.47 21.92
CA ARG A 183 -10.40 0.12 21.00
C ARG A 183 -10.55 1.14 19.86
N VAL A 184 -10.58 2.44 20.19
CA VAL A 184 -10.70 3.52 19.22
C VAL A 184 -9.50 3.51 18.28
N GLN A 185 -8.28 3.35 18.81
CA GLN A 185 -7.07 3.28 17.99
C GLN A 185 -7.13 2.11 17.00
N PHE A 186 -7.40 0.88 17.46
CA PHE A 186 -7.46 -0.28 16.56
C PHE A 186 -8.56 -0.15 15.52
N ALA A 187 -9.75 0.33 15.91
CA ALA A 187 -10.84 0.54 14.98
C ALA A 187 -10.53 1.64 13.95
N ALA A 188 -9.88 2.73 14.36
CA ALA A 188 -9.46 3.81 13.45
C ALA A 188 -8.36 3.35 12.49
N THR A 189 -7.34 2.64 12.98
CA THR A 189 -6.27 2.09 12.12
C THR A 189 -6.83 1.06 11.14
N ALA A 190 -7.76 0.19 11.58
CA ALA A 190 -8.44 -0.75 10.70
C ALA A 190 -9.33 -0.06 9.66
N ALA A 191 -10.04 1.02 10.04
CA ALA A 191 -10.82 1.81 9.09
C ALA A 191 -9.94 2.42 8.00
N ILE A 192 -8.82 3.04 8.37
CA ILE A 192 -7.87 3.62 7.42
C ILE A 192 -7.30 2.52 6.50
N PHE A 193 -6.91 1.39 7.07
CA PHE A 193 -6.39 0.27 6.29
C PHE A 193 -7.42 -0.23 5.27
N ILE A 194 -8.66 -0.51 5.70
CA ILE A 194 -9.71 -1.00 4.81
C ILE A 194 -10.06 0.05 3.74
N ALA A 195 -10.04 1.34 4.07
CA ALA A 195 -10.25 2.41 3.09
C ALA A 195 -9.16 2.45 2.02
N LEU A 196 -7.89 2.26 2.40
CA LEU A 196 -6.78 2.12 1.46
C LEU A 196 -6.96 0.89 0.56
N GLN A 197 -7.40 -0.25 1.12
CA GLN A 197 -7.69 -1.44 0.32
C GLN A 197 -8.87 -1.22 -0.63
N ALA A 198 -9.92 -0.48 -0.21
CA ALA A 198 -11.04 -0.12 -1.08
C ALA A 198 -10.57 0.70 -2.28
N ALA A 199 -9.71 1.70 -2.04
CA ALA A 199 -9.09 2.49 -3.11
C ALA A 199 -8.19 1.63 -4.00
N SER A 200 -7.38 0.73 -3.43
CA SER A 200 -6.53 -0.17 -4.20
C SER A 200 -7.36 -1.06 -5.13
N ILE A 201 -8.42 -1.70 -4.62
CA ILE A 201 -9.30 -2.56 -5.43
C ILE A 201 -9.99 -1.76 -6.54
N TRP A 202 -10.35 -0.51 -6.27
CA TRP A 202 -10.91 0.38 -7.28
C TRP A 202 -9.92 0.67 -8.41
N PHE A 203 -8.64 0.92 -8.10
CA PHE A 203 -7.63 1.12 -9.14
C PHE A 203 -7.20 -0.18 -9.82
N ASP A 204 -7.25 -1.31 -9.11
CA ASP A 204 -6.92 -2.62 -9.66
C ASP A 204 -7.78 -2.93 -10.88
N GLN A 205 -9.02 -2.44 -10.98
CA GLN A 205 -9.85 -2.67 -12.17
C GLN A 205 -9.22 -2.19 -13.48
N TYR A 206 -8.38 -1.16 -13.46
CA TYR A 206 -7.72 -0.63 -14.66
C TYR A 206 -6.56 -1.52 -15.13
N THR A 207 -6.00 -2.32 -14.21
CA THR A 207 -4.89 -3.23 -14.54
C THR A 207 -5.31 -4.39 -15.46
N THR A 208 -6.60 -4.70 -15.53
CA THR A 208 -7.12 -5.78 -16.38
C THR A 208 -6.88 -5.54 -17.87
N LEU A 209 -6.61 -4.29 -18.29
CA LEU A 209 -6.34 -3.96 -19.69
C LEU A 209 -4.95 -4.33 -20.18
N PHE A 210 -3.99 -4.57 -19.28
CA PHE A 210 -2.61 -4.92 -19.64
C PHE A 210 -2.09 -6.15 -18.87
N THR A 211 -2.93 -6.77 -18.06
CA THR A 211 -2.62 -8.05 -17.40
C THR A 211 -3.02 -9.21 -18.32
N HIS A 212 -2.38 -10.37 -18.17
CA HIS A 212 -2.78 -11.60 -18.85
C HIS A 212 -4.23 -11.99 -18.46
N GLY A 213 -5.09 -12.18 -19.46
CA GLY A 213 -6.47 -12.63 -19.28
C GLY A 213 -6.57 -14.16 -19.13
N ALA A 214 -7.72 -14.65 -18.66
CA ALA A 214 -8.00 -16.08 -18.54
C ALA A 214 -8.53 -16.71 -19.85
N GLY A 215 -8.89 -15.89 -20.84
CA GLY A 215 -9.44 -16.29 -22.14
C GLY A 215 -8.42 -16.45 -23.28
N PHE A 216 -8.89 -16.48 -24.53
CA PHE A 216 -8.03 -16.65 -25.72
C PHE A 216 -7.11 -15.44 -25.98
N VAL A 217 -7.52 -14.27 -25.48
CA VAL A 217 -6.73 -13.04 -25.54
C VAL A 217 -5.60 -13.13 -24.51
N GLY A 218 -4.39 -13.44 -24.97
CA GLY A 218 -3.23 -13.64 -24.10
C GLY A 218 -2.83 -12.41 -23.27
N THR A 219 -3.14 -11.20 -23.73
CA THR A 219 -2.86 -9.94 -23.02
C THR A 219 -3.98 -8.95 -23.26
N GLY A 220 -4.54 -8.39 -22.18
CA GLY A 220 -5.64 -7.42 -22.23
C GLY A 220 -7.00 -8.01 -21.90
N ALA A 221 -7.99 -7.13 -21.70
CA ALA A 221 -9.31 -7.55 -21.24
C ALA A 221 -10.09 -8.28 -22.34
N GLY A 222 -10.45 -9.55 -22.08
CA GLY A 222 -11.42 -10.30 -22.86
C GLY A 222 -12.86 -10.05 -22.37
N TYR A 223 -13.81 -10.83 -22.88
CA TYR A 223 -15.22 -10.69 -22.51
C TYR A 223 -15.45 -10.93 -21.02
N THR A 224 -14.79 -11.94 -20.44
CA THR A 224 -14.90 -12.28 -19.03
C THR A 224 -14.32 -11.19 -18.15
N GLU A 225 -13.17 -10.62 -18.51
CA GLU A 225 -12.56 -9.54 -17.74
C GLU A 225 -13.43 -8.27 -17.80
N ALA A 226 -13.94 -7.94 -18.99
CA ALA A 226 -14.76 -6.76 -19.23
C ALA A 226 -16.12 -6.80 -18.51
N ASN A 227 -16.77 -7.96 -18.49
CA ASN A 227 -18.14 -8.10 -17.97
C ASN A 227 -18.20 -8.72 -16.57
N ALA A 228 -17.18 -9.46 -16.15
CA ALA A 228 -17.16 -10.11 -14.84
C ALA A 228 -16.15 -9.46 -13.88
N SER A 229 -14.87 -9.39 -14.27
CA SER A 229 -13.79 -8.97 -13.37
C SER A 229 -13.83 -7.48 -13.04
N ILE A 230 -14.01 -6.60 -14.04
CA ILE A 230 -14.06 -5.15 -13.84
C ILE A 230 -15.25 -4.75 -12.94
N PRO A 231 -16.51 -5.15 -13.24
CA PRO A 231 -17.63 -4.85 -12.35
C PRO A 231 -17.48 -5.51 -10.97
N GLY A 232 -16.93 -6.72 -10.91
CA GLY A 232 -16.66 -7.43 -9.66
C GLY A 232 -15.72 -6.64 -8.74
N ARG A 233 -14.62 -6.09 -9.28
CA ARG A 233 -13.70 -5.22 -8.52
C ARG A 233 -14.37 -3.93 -8.07
N ALA A 234 -15.17 -3.28 -8.91
CA ALA A 234 -15.90 -2.08 -8.53
C ALA A 234 -16.88 -2.33 -7.36
N ILE A 235 -17.63 -3.43 -7.41
CA ILE A 235 -18.54 -3.82 -6.32
C ILE A 235 -17.77 -4.15 -5.04
N LEU A 236 -16.65 -4.88 -5.15
CA LEU A 236 -15.79 -5.18 -3.99
C LEU A 236 -15.22 -3.92 -3.35
N ALA A 237 -14.77 -2.95 -4.15
CA ALA A 237 -14.29 -1.67 -3.66
C ALA A 237 -15.38 -0.92 -2.89
N LEU A 238 -16.63 -0.94 -3.38
CA LEU A 238 -17.76 -0.33 -2.70
C LEU A 238 -18.07 -1.03 -1.37
N ILE A 239 -18.10 -2.37 -1.36
CA ILE A 239 -18.26 -3.16 -0.12
C ILE A 239 -17.15 -2.83 0.87
N ALA A 240 -15.90 -2.73 0.41
CA ALA A 240 -14.76 -2.33 1.24
C ALA A 240 -14.92 -0.93 1.83
N GLY A 241 -15.41 0.03 1.04
CA GLY A 241 -15.77 1.36 1.52
C GLY A 241 -16.82 1.32 2.64
N ILE A 242 -17.87 0.50 2.49
CA ILE A 242 -18.89 0.31 3.55
C ILE A 242 -18.26 -0.29 4.81
N VAL A 243 -17.38 -1.30 4.68
CA VAL A 243 -16.70 -1.90 5.84
C VAL A 243 -15.78 -0.91 6.54
N ALA A 244 -15.07 -0.04 5.79
CA ALA A 244 -14.28 1.04 6.37
C ALA A 244 -15.15 1.96 7.23
N ILE A 245 -16.33 2.36 6.72
CA ILE A 245 -17.30 3.18 7.48
C ILE A 245 -17.78 2.44 8.74
N LEU A 246 -18.06 1.13 8.65
CA LEU A 246 -18.44 0.33 9.82
C LEU A 246 -17.33 0.34 10.90
N PHE A 247 -16.06 0.28 10.53
CA PHE A 247 -14.96 0.41 11.50
C PHE A 247 -14.90 1.80 12.15
N VAL A 248 -15.18 2.88 11.42
CA VAL A 248 -15.31 4.22 12.00
C VAL A 248 -16.45 4.26 13.02
N VAL A 249 -17.62 3.69 12.68
CA VAL A 249 -18.76 3.58 13.59
C VAL A 249 -18.39 2.76 14.82
N THR A 250 -17.65 1.66 14.66
CA THR A 250 -17.18 0.83 15.78
C THR A 250 -16.16 1.55 16.66
N ALA A 251 -15.36 2.47 16.12
CA ALA A 251 -14.50 3.32 16.93
C ALA A 251 -15.33 4.20 17.90
N ILE A 252 -16.49 4.69 17.46
CA ILE A 252 -17.37 5.56 18.26
C ILE A 252 -18.26 4.75 19.22
N VAL A 253 -18.97 3.74 18.70
CA VAL A 253 -20.01 2.97 19.41
C VAL A 253 -19.42 1.82 20.23
N GLY A 254 -18.23 1.33 19.85
CA GLY A 254 -17.51 0.29 20.59
C GLY A 254 -18.05 -1.14 20.41
N ARG A 255 -18.97 -1.39 19.46
CA ARG A 255 -19.52 -2.72 19.13
C ARG A 255 -18.77 -3.32 17.94
N TRP A 256 -17.95 -4.35 18.18
CA TRP A 256 -17.11 -4.99 17.14
C TRP A 256 -17.86 -5.94 16.20
N ARG A 257 -19.02 -6.47 16.63
CA ARG A 257 -19.77 -7.47 15.88
C ARG A 257 -20.03 -7.05 14.43
N LEU A 258 -20.45 -5.80 14.21
CA LEU A 258 -20.79 -5.32 12.87
C LEU A 258 -19.57 -5.25 11.95
N SER A 259 -18.45 -4.67 12.40
CA SER A 259 -17.23 -4.61 11.59
C SER A 259 -16.62 -5.98 11.32
N VAL A 260 -16.66 -6.90 12.29
CA VAL A 260 -16.12 -8.25 12.10
C VAL A 260 -16.96 -9.03 11.08
N ILE A 261 -18.29 -8.97 11.19
CA ILE A 261 -19.20 -9.58 10.21
C ILE A 261 -19.00 -8.94 8.83
N GLY A 262 -18.91 -7.62 8.75
CA GLY A 262 -18.66 -6.90 7.50
C GLY A 262 -17.33 -7.30 6.85
N THR A 263 -16.26 -7.43 7.65
CA THR A 263 -14.95 -7.89 7.15
C THR A 263 -15.01 -9.34 6.66
N ALA A 264 -15.69 -10.23 7.40
CA ALA A 264 -15.87 -11.61 6.95
C ALA A 264 -16.65 -11.68 5.63
N LEU A 265 -17.73 -10.90 5.51
CA LEU A 265 -18.52 -10.82 4.27
C LEU A 265 -17.71 -10.24 3.12
N LEU A 266 -16.84 -9.25 3.37
CA LEU A 266 -15.91 -8.71 2.37
C LEU A 266 -14.92 -9.78 1.88
N LEU A 267 -14.33 -10.57 2.78
CA LEU A 267 -13.40 -11.63 2.40
C LEU A 267 -14.10 -12.71 1.55
N VAL A 268 -15.30 -13.13 1.97
CA VAL A 268 -16.11 -14.10 1.20
C VAL A 268 -16.50 -13.52 -0.17
N SER A 269 -16.98 -12.28 -0.21
CA SER A 269 -17.33 -11.61 -1.46
C SER A 269 -16.11 -11.50 -2.38
N GLY A 270 -14.93 -11.22 -1.82
CA GLY A 270 -13.66 -11.14 -2.55
C GLY A 270 -13.31 -12.44 -3.26
N LEU A 271 -13.44 -13.58 -2.56
CA LEU A 271 -13.21 -14.91 -3.14
C LEU A 271 -14.20 -15.22 -4.27
N VAL A 272 -15.47 -14.85 -4.10
CA VAL A 272 -16.52 -15.09 -5.09
C VAL A 272 -16.32 -14.22 -6.33
N LEU A 273 -16.15 -12.90 -6.15
CA LEU A 273 -16.11 -11.92 -7.24
C LEU A 273 -14.79 -11.95 -8.01
N ASN A 274 -13.65 -12.28 -7.37
CA ASN A 274 -12.37 -12.36 -8.06
C ASN A 274 -12.07 -13.75 -8.68
N GLY A 275 -12.73 -14.81 -8.21
CA GLY A 275 -12.43 -16.19 -8.65
C GLY A 275 -13.63 -16.90 -9.25
N ILE A 276 -14.65 -17.16 -8.44
CA ILE A 276 -15.78 -18.01 -8.81
C ILE A 276 -16.59 -17.40 -9.95
N TYR A 277 -16.90 -16.11 -9.88
CA TYR A 277 -17.75 -15.44 -10.86
C TYR A 277 -17.10 -15.35 -12.26
N PRO A 278 -15.85 -14.87 -12.42
CA PRO A 278 -15.16 -14.94 -13.71
C PRO A 278 -15.04 -16.36 -14.25
N TRP A 279 -14.77 -17.34 -13.40
CA TRP A 279 -14.68 -18.75 -13.81
C TRP A 279 -16.00 -19.28 -14.38
N ILE A 280 -17.14 -18.95 -13.77
CA ILE A 280 -18.46 -19.34 -14.28
C ILE A 280 -18.72 -18.70 -15.65
N VAL A 281 -18.48 -17.39 -15.78
CA VAL A 281 -18.69 -16.67 -17.04
C VAL A 281 -17.81 -17.24 -18.15
N GLN A 282 -16.52 -17.47 -17.87
CA GLN A 282 -15.60 -18.08 -18.82
C GLN A 282 -16.08 -19.48 -19.24
N ARG A 283 -16.35 -20.36 -18.26
CA ARG A 283 -16.63 -21.77 -18.52
C ARG A 283 -17.96 -22.02 -19.23
N PHE A 284 -18.99 -21.24 -18.90
CA PHE A 284 -20.36 -21.50 -19.36
C PHE A 284 -20.85 -20.54 -20.44
N GLN A 285 -20.29 -19.33 -20.57
CA GLN A 285 -20.68 -18.39 -21.63
C GLN A 285 -19.61 -18.29 -22.71
N VAL A 286 -18.34 -18.10 -22.33
CA VAL A 286 -17.27 -17.81 -23.28
C VAL A 286 -16.74 -19.07 -23.94
N ASP A 287 -16.30 -20.10 -23.21
CA ASP A 287 -15.72 -21.33 -23.77
C ASP A 287 -16.60 -21.98 -24.86
N PRO A 288 -17.95 -22.08 -24.71
CA PRO A 288 -18.79 -22.69 -25.74
C PRO A 288 -18.90 -21.87 -27.04
N SER A 289 -18.67 -20.55 -26.97
CA SER A 289 -18.92 -19.64 -28.10
C SER A 289 -17.90 -18.49 -28.17
N ALA A 290 -16.63 -18.81 -27.90
CA ALA A 290 -15.54 -17.85 -27.73
C ALA A 290 -15.37 -16.96 -28.98
N ARG A 291 -15.54 -17.53 -30.18
CA ARG A 291 -15.43 -16.76 -31.44
C ARG A 291 -16.43 -15.61 -31.54
N THR A 292 -17.62 -15.72 -30.95
CA THR A 292 -18.62 -14.66 -31.01
C THR A 292 -18.36 -13.62 -29.92
N TYR A 293 -18.12 -14.07 -28.68
CA TYR A 293 -17.98 -13.17 -27.53
C TYR A 293 -16.62 -12.48 -27.47
N GLU A 294 -15.54 -13.09 -27.95
CA GLU A 294 -14.20 -12.53 -27.91
C GLU A 294 -13.80 -11.80 -29.20
N ALA A 295 -14.55 -11.93 -30.30
CA ALA A 295 -14.20 -11.31 -31.60
C ALA A 295 -13.90 -9.81 -31.51
N GLN A 296 -14.74 -9.06 -30.80
CA GLN A 296 -14.54 -7.62 -30.64
C GLN A 296 -13.26 -7.30 -29.86
N TYR A 297 -12.95 -8.09 -28.82
CA TYR A 297 -11.76 -7.89 -27.99
C TYR A 297 -10.48 -8.29 -28.73
N ILE A 298 -10.54 -9.34 -29.57
CA ILE A 298 -9.45 -9.73 -30.46
C ILE A 298 -9.17 -8.63 -31.48
N ASP A 299 -10.18 -8.07 -32.15
CA ASP A 299 -10.02 -6.98 -33.11
C ASP A 299 -9.42 -5.71 -32.48
N ARG A 300 -9.87 -5.35 -31.27
CA ARG A 300 -9.29 -4.24 -30.49
C ARG A 300 -7.79 -4.46 -30.22
N ASN A 301 -7.39 -5.67 -29.80
CA ASN A 301 -5.99 -5.97 -29.53
C ASN A 301 -5.13 -5.96 -30.81
N ILE A 302 -5.62 -6.52 -31.92
CA ILE A 302 -4.91 -6.48 -33.21
C ILE A 302 -4.67 -5.04 -33.66
N LYS A 303 -5.69 -4.17 -33.54
CA LYS A 303 -5.56 -2.75 -33.87
C LYS A 303 -4.54 -2.06 -32.97
N ALA A 304 -4.60 -2.28 -31.67
CA ALA A 304 -3.68 -1.69 -30.71
C ALA A 304 -2.22 -2.12 -30.96
N SER A 305 -1.97 -3.42 -31.19
CA SER A 305 -0.62 -3.92 -31.49
C SER A 305 -0.08 -3.39 -32.81
N ARG A 306 -0.94 -3.13 -33.81
CA ARG A 306 -0.52 -2.54 -35.08
C ARG A 306 -0.09 -1.09 -34.92
N VAL A 307 -0.78 -0.32 -34.09
CA VAL A 307 -0.39 1.08 -33.79
C VAL A 307 0.96 1.12 -33.06
N ALA A 308 1.22 0.17 -32.16
CA ALA A 308 2.49 0.12 -31.43
C ALA A 308 3.72 -0.25 -32.30
N LEU A 309 3.52 -0.81 -33.49
CA LEU A 309 4.60 -1.17 -34.43
C LEU A 309 4.98 -0.05 -35.39
N ILE A 310 4.24 1.05 -35.40
CA ILE A 310 4.45 2.23 -36.27
C ILE A 310 5.07 3.35 -35.44
#